data_AF-A0A9X1GFN5-F1
#
_entry.id   AF-A0A9X1GFN5-F1
#
_cell.length_a   1.000
_cell.length_b   1.000
_cell.length_c   1.000
_cell.angle_alpha   90.00
_cell.angle_beta   90.00
_cell.angle_gamma   90.00
#
_symmetry.space_group_name_H-M   'P 1'
#
loop_
_entity.id
_entity.type
_entity.pdbx_description
1 polymer ?
#
loop_
_entity_poly.entity_id
_entity_poly.type
_entity_poly.pdbx_seq_one_letter_code
_entity_poly.pdbx_strand_id
1 'polypeptide(L)'
;MTSIKTAISIEESLYEEATALANTMKIPRSKLFAIAMEEFLLRKKHRQLVESVNEAYADDLDESEKIMLEAMRQHQGQLKEKEW
;
A
#
# COMPACT_ATOMS: atom_id res chain seq x y z
N MET A 1 20.75 -9.60 -14.27
CA MET A 1 19.29 -9.54 -14.50
C MET A 1 19.05 -9.32 -15.98
N THR A 2 18.06 -9.98 -16.56
CA THR A 2 17.67 -9.83 -17.96
C THR A 2 16.70 -8.65 -18.09
N SER A 3 16.97 -7.73 -19.02
CA SER A 3 16.08 -6.61 -19.33
C SER A 3 15.24 -6.94 -20.57
N ILE A 4 13.91 -6.81 -20.47
CA ILE A 4 12.99 -6.96 -21.61
C ILE A 4 12.73 -5.58 -22.21
N LYS A 5 12.76 -5.47 -23.55
CA LYS A 5 12.38 -4.25 -24.27
C LYS A 5 10.95 -4.41 -24.78
N THR A 6 10.12 -3.42 -24.49
CA THR A 6 8.72 -3.36 -24.91
C THR A 6 8.41 -1.94 -25.38
N ALA A 7 7.72 -1.82 -26.50
CA ALA A 7 7.14 -0.54 -26.94
C ALA A 7 5.74 -0.40 -26.31
N ILE A 8 5.45 0.78 -25.77
CA ILE A 8 4.14 1.13 -25.19
C ILE A 8 3.65 2.41 -25.85
N SER A 9 2.34 2.51 -26.04
CA SER A 9 1.69 3.77 -26.42
C SER A 9 1.34 4.54 -25.16
N ILE A 10 1.73 5.82 -25.12
CA ILE A 10 1.41 6.76 -24.04
C ILE A 10 1.13 8.13 -24.65
N GLU A 11 0.41 8.97 -23.91
CA GLU A 11 0.18 10.36 -24.31
C GLU A 11 1.51 11.12 -24.43
N GLU A 12 1.61 11.98 -25.45
CA GLU A 12 2.82 12.75 -25.74
C GLU A 12 3.19 13.68 -24.56
N SER A 13 2.19 14.32 -23.96
CA SER A 13 2.38 15.17 -22.77
C SER A 13 3.04 14.42 -21.62
N LEU A 14 2.55 13.21 -21.32
CA LEU A 14 3.10 12.37 -20.26
C LEU A 14 4.54 11.93 -20.57
N TYR A 15 4.84 11.62 -21.83
CA TYR A 15 6.18 11.25 -22.26
C TYR A 15 7.18 12.39 -22.06
N GLU A 16 6.80 13.62 -22.43
CA GLU A 16 7.63 14.80 -22.27
C GLU A 16 7.89 15.13 -20.79
N GLU A 17 6.83 15.09 -19.96
CA GLU A 17 6.95 15.30 -18.51
C GLU A 17 7.87 14.25 -17.86
N ALA A 18 7.68 12.97 -18.18
CA ALA A 18 8.53 11.90 -17.67
C ALA A 18 9.99 12.05 -18.15
N THR A 19 10.19 12.50 -19.39
CA THR A 19 11.53 12.75 -19.94
C THR A 19 12.23 13.89 -19.19
N ALA A 20 11.54 15.01 -18.95
CA ALA A 20 12.08 16.14 -18.21
C ALA A 20 12.45 15.76 -16.77
N LEU A 21 11.59 14.97 -16.10
CA LEU A 21 11.87 14.48 -14.75
C LEU A 21 13.07 13.54 -14.72
N ALA A 22 13.14 12.57 -15.64
CA ALA A 22 14.27 11.64 -15.73
C ALA A 22 15.61 12.37 -15.93
N ASN A 23 15.62 13.40 -16.78
CA ASN A 23 16.78 14.26 -17.00
C ASN A 23 17.18 15.01 -15.72
N THR A 24 16.21 15.59 -15.01
CA THR A 24 16.43 16.30 -13.74
C THR A 24 17.03 15.37 -12.68
N MET A 25 16.51 14.14 -12.60
CA MET A 25 17.00 13.09 -11.70
C MET A 25 18.31 12.43 -12.18
N LYS A 26 18.80 12.77 -13.38
CA LYS A 26 19.99 12.20 -14.02
C LYS A 26 19.92 10.66 -14.14
N ILE A 27 18.74 10.13 -14.49
CA ILE A 27 18.54 8.71 -14.72
C ILE A 27 18.00 8.44 -16.13
N PRO A 28 18.24 7.25 -16.69
CA PRO A 28 17.59 6.87 -17.94
C PRO A 28 16.07 6.84 -17.78
N ARG A 29 15.34 7.28 -18.82
CA ARG A 29 13.87 7.26 -18.85
C ARG A 29 13.29 5.89 -18.53
N SER A 30 13.85 4.82 -19.08
CA SER A 30 13.45 3.45 -18.79
C SER A 30 13.54 3.10 -17.30
N LYS A 31 14.53 3.65 -16.58
CA LYS A 31 14.65 3.48 -15.13
C LYS A 31 13.55 4.22 -14.39
N LEU A 32 13.19 5.43 -14.80
CA LEU A 32 12.07 6.16 -14.21
C LEU A 32 10.75 5.38 -14.39
N PHE A 33 10.48 4.86 -15.59
CA PHE A 33 9.30 4.03 -15.84
C PHE A 33 9.29 2.76 -14.98
N ALA A 34 10.43 2.09 -14.82
CA ALA A 34 10.54 0.92 -13.95
C ALA A 34 10.20 1.26 -12.48
N ILE A 35 10.77 2.35 -11.94
CA ILE A 35 10.50 2.82 -10.58
C ILE A 35 9.00 3.11 -10.40
N ALA A 36 8.41 3.86 -11.33
CA ALA A 36 6.99 4.21 -11.26
C ALA A 36 6.08 2.97 -11.31
N MET A 37 6.42 1.98 -12.16
CA MET A 37 5.68 0.73 -12.30
C MET A 37 5.78 -0.12 -11.01
N GLU A 38 6.98 -0.25 -10.45
CA GLU A 38 7.22 -0.96 -9.18
C GLU A 38 6.41 -0.34 -8.05
N GLU A 39 6.44 0.99 -7.93
CA GLU A 39 5.69 1.71 -6.91
C GLU A 39 4.17 1.56 -7.09
N PHE A 40 3.68 1.65 -8.33
CA PHE A 40 2.26 1.45 -8.63
C PHE A 40 1.79 0.04 -8.25
N LEU A 41 2.56 -0.99 -8.61
CA LEU A 41 2.26 -2.38 -8.27
C LEU A 41 2.29 -2.61 -6.77
N LEU A 42 3.27 -2.03 -6.06
CA LEU A 42 3.35 -2.12 -4.60
C LEU A 42 2.13 -1.49 -3.93
N ARG A 43 1.74 -0.28 -4.35
CA ARG A 43 0.54 0.41 -3.84
C ARG A 43 -0.74 -0.40 -4.10
N LYS A 44 -0.84 -1.07 -5.24
CA LYS A 44 -1.98 -1.96 -5.55
C LYS A 44 -2.00 -3.21 -4.66
N LYS A 45 -0.86 -3.87 -4.46
CA LYS A 45 -0.75 -5.02 -3.55
C LYS A 45 -1.13 -4.65 -2.12
N HIS A 46 -0.64 -3.52 -1.62
CA HIS A 46 -1.01 -3.03 -0.29
C HIS A 46 -2.51 -2.79 -0.17
N ARG A 47 -3.15 -2.17 -1.18
CA ARG A 47 -4.60 -1.96 -1.18
C ARG A 47 -5.37 -3.28 -1.16
N GLN A 48 -4.97 -4.25 -1.99
CA GLN A 48 -5.59 -5.57 -2.01
C GLN A 48 -5.45 -6.31 -0.69
N LEU A 49 -4.29 -6.20 -0.03
CA LEU A 49 -4.08 -6.78 1.30
C LEU A 49 -5.04 -6.16 2.33
N VAL A 50 -5.11 -4.82 2.38
CA VAL A 50 -6.04 -4.12 3.29
C VAL A 50 -7.48 -4.51 3.00
N GLU A 51 -7.87 -4.59 1.73
CA GLU A 51 -9.20 -5.00 1.31
C GLU A 51 -9.51 -6.44 1.74
N SER A 52 -8.56 -7.37 1.58
CA SER A 52 -8.73 -8.76 2.04
C SER A 52 -8.82 -8.90 3.56
N VAL A 53 -8.10 -8.06 4.31
CA VAL A 53 -8.22 -8.01 5.77
C VAL A 53 -9.60 -7.47 6.14
N ASN A 54 -10.03 -6.38 5.53
CA ASN A 54 -11.36 -5.82 5.79
C ASN A 54 -12.47 -6.81 5.43
N GLU A 55 -12.32 -7.57 4.34
CA GLU A 55 -13.27 -8.62 3.94
C GLU A 55 -13.30 -9.77 4.96
N ALA A 56 -12.15 -10.22 5.45
CA ALA A 56 -12.07 -11.27 6.47
C ALA A 56 -12.72 -10.87 7.81
N TYR A 57 -12.78 -9.57 8.11
CA TYR A 57 -13.44 -9.01 9.28
C TYR A 57 -14.71 -8.22 8.93
N ALA A 58 -15.30 -8.45 7.75
CA ALA A 58 -16.50 -7.77 7.32
C ALA A 58 -17.76 -8.30 8.03
N ASP A 59 -17.70 -9.54 8.53
CA ASP A 59 -18.74 -10.10 9.36
C ASP A 59 -18.76 -9.42 10.73
N ASP A 60 -19.95 -9.24 11.29
CA ASP A 60 -20.12 -8.66 12.62
C ASP A 60 -19.52 -9.59 13.66
N LEU A 61 -19.00 -9.02 14.75
CA LEU A 61 -18.30 -9.78 15.78
C LEU A 61 -19.23 -10.85 16.35
N ASP A 62 -18.73 -12.08 16.42
CA ASP A 62 -19.45 -13.14 17.09
C ASP A 62 -19.51 -12.89 18.60
N GLU A 63 -20.38 -13.61 19.29
CA GLU A 63 -20.62 -13.35 20.71
C GLU A 63 -19.40 -13.68 21.58
N SER A 64 -18.55 -14.62 21.15
CA SER A 64 -17.30 -14.95 21.83
C SER A 64 -16.24 -13.86 21.63
N GLU A 65 -16.18 -13.26 20.44
CA GLU A 65 -15.30 -12.15 20.10
C GLU A 65 -15.70 -10.87 20.85
N LYS A 66 -17.01 -10.62 21.01
CA LYS A 66 -17.53 -9.51 21.84
C LYS A 66 -17.13 -9.66 23.30
N ILE A 67 -17.30 -10.84 23.88
CA ILE A 67 -16.90 -11.13 25.27
C ILE A 67 -15.39 -10.93 25.44
N MET A 68 -14.59 -11.40 24.48
CA MET A 68 -13.13 -11.21 24.50
C MET A 68 -12.74 -9.72 24.43
N LEU A 69 -13.39 -8.94 23.55
CA LEU A 69 -13.17 -7.50 23.43
C LEU A 69 -13.52 -6.74 24.70
N GLU A 70 -14.62 -7.09 25.37
CA GLU A 70 -14.98 -6.49 26.66
C GLU A 70 -13.93 -6.79 27.74
N ALA A 71 -13.46 -8.03 27.83
CA ALA A 71 -12.40 -8.40 28.77
C ALA A 71 -11.09 -7.63 28.49
N MET A 72 -10.72 -7.47 27.21
CA MET A 72 -9.53 -6.69 26.82
C MET A 72 -9.65 -5.20 27.19
N ARG A 73 -10.83 -4.60 26.99
CA ARG A 73 -11.10 -3.19 27.37
C ARG A 73 -11.02 -2.98 28.87
N GLN A 74 -11.59 -3.90 29.66
CA GLN A 74 -11.51 -3.84 31.12
C GLN A 74 -10.05 -3.96 31.60
N HIS A 75 -9.27 -4.87 31.00
CA HIS A 75 -7.86 -5.02 31.34
C HIS A 75 -7.03 -3.77 30.99
N GLN A 76 -7.26 -3.15 29.83
CA GLN A 76 -6.60 -1.89 29.47
C GLN A 76 -6.95 -0.73 30.40
N GLY A 77 -8.21 -0.63 30.85
CA GLY A 77 -8.63 0.38 31.83
C GLY A 77 -7.88 0.26 33.15
N GLN A 78 -7.75 -0.97 33.66
CA GLN A 78 -7.03 -1.27 34.91
C GLN A 78 -5.52 -1.00 34.82
N LEU A 79 -4.92 -1.17 33.64
CA LEU A 79 -3.50 -0.83 33.42
C LEU A 79 -3.29 0.69 33.42
N LYS A 80 -4.20 1.46 32.80
CA LYS A 80 -4.16 2.92 32.88
C LYS A 80 -4.37 3.44 34.29
N GLU A 81 -5.25 2.83 35.07
CA GLU A 81 -5.48 3.24 36.47
C GLU A 81 -4.27 2.96 37.40
N LYS A 82 -3.40 2.01 37.03
CA LYS A 82 -2.18 1.68 37.78
C LYS A 82 -0.97 2.56 37.44
N GLU A 83 -1.03 3.33 36.36
CA GLU A 83 0.05 4.25 35.94
C GLU A 83 -0.18 5.71 36.39
N TRP A 84 -1.20 5.98 37.23
CA TRP A 84 -1.43 7.29 37.85
C TRP A 84 -1.24 7.24 39.36
#